data_AF-A0A8J4WFP5-F1
#
_entry.id   AF-A0A8J4WFP5-F1
#
_cell.length_a   1.000
_cell.length_b   1.000
_cell.length_c   1.000
_cell.angle_alpha   90.00
_cell.angle_beta   90.00
_cell.angle_gamma   90.00
#
_symmetry.space_group_name_H-M   'P 1'
#
loop_
_entity.id
_entity.type
_entity.pdbx_description
1 polymer ?
#
loop_
_entity_poly.entity_id
_entity_poly.type
_entity_poly.pdbx_seq_one_letter_code
_entity_poly.pdbx_strand_id
1 'polypeptide(L)'
;MRGDGIGDEPCELKADLSACLKQQPEFAALCSFIHHFGADLGIYLTFPQLIEFLSLSDGANWRKWETLHIKLLNKLKYRARPERWEPVLGRFLQIHTPNMSDLMDAAERLQHGTSVKSEHATSLAYYSLSAATRTKVLLSLLESQFDRNQGFKDKVNVRPSVDLRFRPLGADVWGRIYWLLKDSEVNVLLYREDTEDETILLICENTNEIRELHDRLKDVCPSEPNLATILASRKRASPSDGRSPLSTGLTSVVTGLITAQIASTESDQIDQKCLLNGLDPEVSRSPPLPSSPSTPPPTPISCTRVPTSFSDIKTQELFLKLENAEAEENTVSSK
;
A
#
# COMPACT_ATOMS: atom_id res chain seq x y z
N MET A 1 -6.30 7.71 -58.45
CA MET A 1 -5.46 7.68 -57.24
C MET A 1 -6.12 8.53 -56.17
N ARG A 2 -6.70 7.89 -55.15
CA ARG A 2 -6.99 8.46 -53.84
C ARG A 2 -6.50 7.41 -52.86
N GLY A 3 -5.59 7.78 -51.96
CA GLY A 3 -5.18 6.93 -50.86
C GLY A 3 -5.88 7.46 -49.61
N ASP A 4 -6.62 6.60 -48.94
CA ASP A 4 -7.24 6.93 -47.65
C ASP A 4 -6.17 6.94 -46.56
N GLY A 5 -6.08 8.04 -45.80
CA GLY A 5 -5.34 8.10 -44.55
C GLY A 5 -6.31 7.83 -43.40
N ILE A 6 -6.23 6.65 -42.79
CA ILE A 6 -7.08 6.25 -41.66
C ILE A 6 -6.22 5.59 -40.58
N GLY A 7 -6.15 6.20 -39.40
CA GLY A 7 -6.11 5.45 -38.13
C GLY A 7 -4.84 5.45 -37.28
N ASP A 8 -4.39 6.61 -36.77
CA ASP A 8 -3.41 6.67 -35.66
C ASP A 8 -3.97 7.32 -34.35
N GLU A 9 -5.10 8.03 -34.41
CA GLU A 9 -5.70 8.79 -33.29
C GLU A 9 -6.01 8.02 -31.96
N PRO A 10 -6.39 6.72 -31.93
CA PRO A 10 -6.83 6.09 -30.68
C PRO A 10 -5.72 5.82 -29.65
N CYS A 11 -4.44 5.88 -30.04
CA CYS A 11 -3.31 5.53 -29.18
C CYS A 11 -2.76 6.73 -28.39
N GLU A 12 -2.64 7.91 -29.01
CA GLU A 12 -2.07 9.10 -28.37
C GLU A 12 -2.93 9.55 -27.17
N LEU A 13 -4.26 9.65 -27.37
CA LEU A 13 -5.20 10.00 -26.31
C LEU A 13 -5.18 9.03 -25.10
N LYS A 14 -4.86 7.75 -25.33
CA LYS A 14 -4.69 6.75 -24.25
C LYS A 14 -3.36 6.92 -23.52
N ALA A 15 -2.28 7.22 -24.25
CA ALA A 15 -0.98 7.49 -23.66
C ALA A 15 -1.03 8.72 -22.75
N ASP A 16 -1.63 9.82 -23.23
CA ASP A 16 -1.77 11.07 -22.49
C ASP A 16 -2.59 10.90 -21.20
N LEU A 17 -3.72 10.19 -21.26
CA LEU A 17 -4.53 9.88 -20.07
C LEU A 17 -3.72 9.04 -19.06
N SER A 18 -2.95 8.05 -19.54
CA SER A 18 -2.12 7.22 -18.68
C SER A 18 -1.00 8.01 -17.98
N ALA A 19 -0.36 8.94 -18.70
CA ALA A 19 0.69 9.80 -18.16
C ALA A 19 0.12 10.78 -17.12
N CYS A 20 -0.99 11.45 -17.45
CA CYS A 20 -1.70 12.35 -16.55
C CYS A 20 -2.13 11.66 -15.25
N LEU A 21 -2.61 10.41 -15.34
CA LEU A 21 -3.00 9.60 -14.19
C LEU A 21 -1.81 9.24 -13.29
N LYS A 22 -0.67 8.83 -13.86
CA LYS A 22 0.52 8.49 -13.05
C LYS A 22 1.12 9.70 -12.32
N GLN A 23 0.94 10.90 -12.87
CA GLN A 23 1.37 12.15 -12.22
C GLN A 23 0.50 12.55 -11.02
N GLN A 24 -0.66 11.92 -10.78
CA GLN A 24 -1.51 12.24 -9.63
C GLN A 24 -0.93 11.66 -8.32
N PRO A 25 -0.88 12.45 -7.22
CA PRO A 25 -0.42 11.94 -5.92
C PRO A 25 -1.32 10.81 -5.39
N GLU A 26 -2.62 10.83 -5.68
CA GLU A 26 -3.54 9.76 -5.28
C GLU A 26 -3.27 8.45 -6.02
N PHE A 27 -2.68 8.48 -7.21
CA PHE A 27 -2.24 7.27 -7.90
C PHE A 27 -0.96 6.70 -7.28
N ALA A 28 -0.02 7.54 -6.84
CA ALA A 28 1.15 7.12 -6.07
C ALA A 28 0.73 6.47 -4.74
N ALA A 29 -0.21 7.10 -4.01
CA ALA A 29 -0.79 6.55 -2.77
C ALA A 29 -1.49 5.20 -3.02
N LEU A 30 -2.29 5.08 -4.08
CA LEU A 30 -2.94 3.84 -4.50
C LEU A 30 -1.92 2.72 -4.79
N CYS A 31 -0.88 3.02 -5.55
CA CYS A 31 0.19 2.06 -5.87
C CYS A 31 0.95 1.61 -4.61
N SER A 32 1.27 2.55 -3.70
CA SER A 32 1.90 2.26 -2.41
C SER A 32 1.01 1.38 -1.52
N PHE A 33 -0.30 1.66 -1.45
CA PHE A 33 -1.26 0.83 -0.72
C PHE A 33 -1.27 -0.61 -1.25
N ILE A 34 -1.40 -0.78 -2.56
CA ILE A 34 -1.47 -2.12 -3.18
C ILE A 34 -0.18 -2.91 -2.93
N HIS A 35 0.99 -2.26 -2.97
CA HIS A 35 2.27 -2.89 -2.64
C HIS A 35 2.31 -3.47 -1.21
N HIS A 36 1.93 -2.68 -0.20
CA HIS A 36 2.09 -3.07 1.22
C HIS A 36 0.93 -3.92 1.77
N PHE A 37 -0.28 -3.74 1.23
CA PHE A 37 -1.53 -4.22 1.84
C PHE A 37 -2.46 -4.95 0.87
N GLY A 38 -2.15 -4.98 -0.43
CA GLY A 38 -2.97 -5.67 -1.43
C GLY A 38 -3.16 -7.16 -1.10
N ALA A 39 -2.08 -7.85 -0.75
CA ALA A 39 -2.10 -9.28 -0.40
C ALA A 39 -3.06 -9.61 0.77
N ASP A 40 -3.13 -8.78 1.82
CA ASP A 40 -4.00 -9.02 2.98
C ASP A 40 -5.49 -8.93 2.66
N LEU A 41 -5.84 -8.12 1.65
CA LEU A 41 -7.18 -7.99 1.08
C LEU A 41 -7.45 -9.03 -0.04
N GLY A 42 -6.41 -9.73 -0.51
CA GLY A 42 -6.42 -10.60 -1.66
C GLY A 42 -6.60 -9.82 -2.96
N ILE A 43 -5.79 -8.79 -3.16
CA ILE A 43 -5.72 -7.95 -4.35
C ILE A 43 -4.29 -8.06 -4.89
N TYR A 44 -4.17 -8.54 -6.11
CA TYR A 44 -2.90 -8.73 -6.81
C TYR A 44 -3.04 -8.01 -8.14
N LEU A 45 -2.74 -6.71 -8.14
CA LEU A 45 -2.85 -5.83 -9.30
C LEU A 45 -1.51 -5.17 -9.56
N THR A 46 -1.09 -5.17 -10.82
CA THR A 46 0.12 -4.48 -11.29
C THR A 46 -0.20 -3.03 -11.64
N PHE A 47 0.82 -2.16 -11.71
CA PHE A 47 0.61 -0.76 -12.07
C PHE A 47 -0.02 -0.60 -13.48
N PRO A 48 0.37 -1.37 -14.52
CA PRO A 48 -0.31 -1.35 -15.81
C PRO A 48 -1.79 -1.77 -15.71
N GLN A 49 -2.12 -2.81 -14.94
CA GLN A 49 -3.52 -3.22 -14.72
C GLN A 49 -4.34 -2.14 -14.01
N LEU A 50 -3.78 -1.49 -12.97
CA LEU A 50 -4.44 -0.36 -12.31
C LEU A 50 -4.74 0.76 -13.30
N ILE A 51 -3.81 1.11 -14.18
CA ILE A 51 -4.01 2.13 -15.22
C ILE A 51 -5.09 1.68 -16.22
N GLU A 52 -5.06 0.43 -16.69
CA GLU A 52 -6.07 -0.12 -17.61
C GLU A 52 -7.49 0.00 -17.03
N PHE A 53 -7.66 -0.41 -15.78
CA PHE A 53 -8.93 -0.30 -15.05
C PHE A 53 -9.35 1.15 -14.78
N LEU A 54 -8.41 2.02 -14.41
CA LEU A 54 -8.68 3.44 -14.14
C LEU A 54 -8.91 4.24 -15.43
N SER A 55 -8.43 3.78 -16.57
CA SER A 55 -8.66 4.40 -17.88
C SER A 55 -9.81 3.75 -18.67
N LEU A 56 -10.40 2.65 -18.18
CA LEU A 56 -11.42 1.84 -18.90
C LEU A 56 -10.95 1.43 -20.31
N SER A 57 -9.66 1.11 -20.45
CA SER A 57 -9.04 0.92 -21.76
C SER A 57 -9.44 -0.38 -22.45
N ASP A 58 -9.87 -1.38 -21.67
CA ASP A 58 -10.44 -2.64 -22.15
C ASP A 58 -11.78 -2.94 -21.46
N GLY A 59 -12.82 -3.11 -22.27
CA GLY A 59 -14.15 -3.52 -21.83
C GLY A 59 -14.25 -4.98 -21.41
N ALA A 60 -13.29 -5.85 -21.73
CA ALA A 60 -13.33 -7.26 -21.31
C ALA A 60 -13.15 -7.40 -19.78
N ASN A 61 -12.34 -6.53 -19.16
CA ASN A 61 -11.94 -6.65 -17.76
C ASN A 61 -12.88 -5.92 -16.76
N TRP A 62 -13.86 -5.15 -17.24
CA TRP A 62 -14.82 -4.40 -16.41
C TRP A 62 -15.47 -5.20 -15.27
N ARG A 63 -15.94 -6.43 -15.51
CA ARG A 63 -16.54 -7.29 -14.47
C ARG A 63 -15.58 -7.63 -13.32
N LYS A 64 -14.27 -7.75 -13.60
CA LYS A 64 -13.24 -7.95 -12.56
C LYS A 64 -13.14 -6.72 -11.66
N TRP A 65 -13.26 -5.53 -12.26
CA TRP A 65 -13.24 -4.24 -11.57
C TRP A 65 -14.48 -3.99 -10.70
N GLU A 66 -15.68 -4.30 -11.22
CA GLU A 66 -16.92 -4.28 -10.43
C GLU A 66 -16.83 -5.24 -9.25
N THR A 67 -16.34 -6.47 -9.50
CA THR A 67 -16.15 -7.49 -8.47
C THR A 67 -15.19 -7.00 -7.37
N LEU A 68 -14.14 -6.26 -7.73
CA LEU A 68 -13.23 -5.63 -6.76
C LEU A 68 -13.97 -4.60 -5.88
N HIS A 69 -14.74 -3.69 -6.47
CA HIS A 69 -15.53 -2.69 -5.74
C HIS A 69 -16.55 -3.36 -4.79
N ILE A 70 -17.27 -4.37 -5.29
CA ILE A 70 -18.23 -5.16 -4.51
C ILE A 70 -17.54 -5.89 -3.36
N LYS A 71 -16.37 -6.49 -3.58
CA LYS A 71 -15.56 -7.18 -2.56
C LYS A 71 -15.09 -6.20 -1.47
N LEU A 72 -14.61 -5.01 -1.86
CA LEU A 72 -14.17 -3.97 -0.93
C LEU A 72 -15.34 -3.43 -0.10
N LEU A 73 -16.48 -3.10 -0.72
CA LEU A 73 -17.69 -2.67 -0.03
C LEU A 73 -18.20 -3.72 0.96
N ASN A 74 -18.28 -4.99 0.56
CA ASN A 74 -18.72 -6.06 1.45
C ASN A 74 -17.75 -6.31 2.62
N LYS A 75 -16.43 -6.13 2.45
CA LYS A 75 -15.45 -6.11 3.56
C LYS A 75 -15.69 -4.96 4.54
N LEU A 76 -16.18 -3.82 4.06
CA LEU A 76 -16.62 -2.67 4.86
C LEU A 76 -18.05 -2.83 5.43
N LYS A 77 -18.66 -4.02 5.29
CA LYS A 77 -20.04 -4.37 5.71
C LYS A 77 -21.16 -3.68 4.91
N TYR A 78 -20.83 -3.01 3.80
CA TYR A 78 -21.81 -2.52 2.84
C TYR A 78 -22.29 -3.68 1.97
N ARG A 79 -23.58 -4.05 2.07
CA ARG A 79 -24.19 -5.19 1.35
C ARG A 79 -24.36 -4.91 -0.16
N ALA A 80 -23.25 -4.85 -0.89
CA ALA A 80 -23.22 -4.62 -2.33
C ALA A 80 -23.50 -5.93 -3.11
N ARG A 81 -24.27 -5.82 -4.20
CA ARG A 81 -24.58 -6.91 -5.13
C ARG A 81 -24.21 -6.49 -6.56
N PRO A 82 -23.89 -7.43 -7.48
CA PRO A 82 -23.50 -7.11 -8.86
C PRO A 82 -24.50 -6.22 -9.61
N GLU A 83 -25.79 -6.36 -9.35
CA GLU A 83 -26.85 -5.64 -10.06
C GLU A 83 -27.11 -4.24 -9.49
N ARG A 84 -26.52 -3.89 -8.33
CA ARG A 84 -26.84 -2.65 -7.60
C ARG A 84 -25.71 -2.17 -6.67
N TRP A 85 -24.46 -2.26 -7.11
CA TRP A 85 -23.31 -1.83 -6.32
C TRP A 85 -23.06 -0.32 -6.40
N GLU A 86 -23.34 0.34 -7.53
CA GLU A 86 -23.11 1.79 -7.69
C GLU A 86 -23.82 2.65 -6.62
N PRO A 87 -25.12 2.48 -6.31
CA PRO A 87 -25.78 3.30 -5.29
C PRO A 87 -25.31 2.98 -3.86
N VAL A 88 -24.72 1.80 -3.66
CA VAL A 88 -24.10 1.40 -2.39
C VAL A 88 -22.73 2.07 -2.26
N LEU A 89 -21.97 2.19 -3.35
CA LEU A 89 -20.74 2.97 -3.44
C LEU A 89 -21.00 4.47 -3.23
N GLY A 90 -22.01 5.03 -3.90
CA GLY A 90 -22.40 6.43 -3.72
C GLY A 90 -22.79 6.74 -2.28
N ARG A 91 -23.48 5.83 -1.58
CA ARG A 91 -23.73 5.98 -0.13
C ARG A 91 -22.45 5.86 0.71
N PHE A 92 -21.51 5.00 0.34
CA PHE A 92 -20.22 4.89 1.01
C PHE A 92 -19.46 6.22 0.93
N LEU A 93 -19.31 6.79 -0.28
CA LEU A 93 -18.61 8.06 -0.51
C LEU A 93 -19.26 9.22 0.27
N GLN A 94 -20.58 9.38 0.19
CA GLN A 94 -21.31 10.42 0.93
C GLN A 94 -21.10 10.36 2.46
N ILE A 95 -20.85 9.16 3.02
CA ILE A 95 -20.59 8.98 4.46
C ILE A 95 -19.10 9.19 4.80
N HIS A 96 -18.18 8.81 3.91
CA HIS A 96 -16.76 8.69 4.23
C HIS A 96 -15.86 9.78 3.63
N THR A 97 -16.31 10.50 2.61
CA THR A 97 -15.55 11.57 1.96
C THR A 97 -16.33 12.89 1.88
N PRO A 98 -17.01 13.36 2.95
CA PRO A 98 -17.89 14.54 2.90
C PRO A 98 -17.17 15.85 2.60
N ASN A 99 -15.85 15.90 2.84
CA ASN A 99 -15.02 17.09 2.64
C ASN A 99 -14.40 17.17 1.22
N MET A 100 -14.63 16.17 0.36
CA MET A 100 -14.06 16.11 -0.99
C MET A 100 -15.15 16.35 -2.04
N SER A 101 -15.21 17.57 -2.59
CA SER A 101 -16.26 17.98 -3.55
C SER A 101 -16.36 17.03 -4.75
N ASP A 102 -15.23 16.67 -5.37
CA ASP A 102 -15.17 15.77 -6.53
C ASP A 102 -15.81 14.39 -6.26
N LEU A 103 -15.66 13.90 -5.02
CA LEU A 103 -16.22 12.62 -4.58
C LEU A 103 -17.67 12.74 -4.13
N MET A 104 -18.11 13.91 -3.67
CA MET A 104 -19.51 14.18 -3.39
C MET A 104 -20.32 14.26 -4.69
N ASP A 105 -19.83 14.96 -5.71
CA ASP A 105 -20.41 14.97 -7.06
C ASP A 105 -20.49 13.55 -7.65
N ALA A 106 -19.45 12.75 -7.46
CA ALA A 106 -19.45 11.34 -7.85
C ALA A 106 -20.46 10.51 -7.04
N ALA A 107 -20.60 10.77 -5.73
CA ALA A 107 -21.54 10.09 -4.86
C ALA A 107 -22.99 10.33 -5.30
N GLU A 108 -23.35 11.57 -5.63
CA GLU A 108 -24.69 11.93 -6.13
C GLU A 108 -24.98 11.25 -7.47
N ARG A 109 -24.03 11.29 -8.42
CA ARG A 109 -24.15 10.59 -9.72
C ARG A 109 -24.33 9.08 -9.55
N LEU A 110 -23.62 8.46 -8.61
CA LEU A 110 -23.73 7.03 -8.30
C LEU A 110 -25.04 6.65 -7.59
N GLN A 111 -25.65 7.55 -6.82
CA GLN A 111 -26.93 7.32 -6.14
C GLN A 111 -28.15 7.57 -7.04
N HIS A 112 -28.09 8.60 -7.89
CA HIS A 112 -29.19 9.05 -8.75
C HIS A 112 -29.07 8.62 -10.21
N GLY A 113 -27.91 8.07 -10.60
CA GLY A 113 -27.67 7.56 -11.95
C GLY A 113 -28.75 6.58 -12.39
N THR A 114 -29.35 6.86 -13.55
CA THR A 114 -30.36 5.99 -14.13
C THR A 114 -29.68 4.72 -14.63
N SER A 115 -30.02 3.60 -13.99
CA SER A 115 -29.73 2.26 -14.52
C SER A 115 -30.55 2.02 -15.79
N VAL A 116 -30.12 2.62 -16.90
CA VAL A 116 -30.61 2.30 -18.25
C VAL A 116 -30.28 0.83 -18.49
N LYS A 117 -31.30 -0.02 -18.45
CA LYS A 117 -31.19 -1.42 -18.85
C LYS A 117 -31.10 -1.49 -20.37
N SER A 118 -29.92 -1.22 -20.90
CA SER A 118 -29.58 -1.65 -22.25
C SER A 118 -29.32 -3.14 -22.22
N GLU A 119 -29.73 -3.86 -23.26
CA GLU A 119 -29.61 -5.33 -23.35
C GLU A 119 -28.13 -5.81 -23.32
N HIS A 120 -27.17 -4.89 -23.47
CA HIS A 120 -25.73 -5.13 -23.31
C HIS A 120 -24.99 -4.17 -22.36
N ALA A 121 -25.65 -3.19 -21.72
CA ALA A 121 -24.97 -2.26 -20.82
C ALA A 121 -25.68 -2.11 -19.47
N THR A 122 -24.97 -2.53 -18.41
CA THR A 122 -25.17 -2.11 -17.02
C THR A 122 -25.15 -0.59 -16.93
N SER A 123 -25.88 -0.03 -15.96
CA SER A 123 -25.78 1.37 -15.52
C SER A 123 -24.34 1.92 -15.61
N LEU A 124 -24.17 3.04 -16.33
CA LEU A 124 -22.86 3.61 -16.69
C LEU A 124 -22.40 4.73 -15.73
N ALA A 125 -23.05 4.92 -14.58
CA ALA A 125 -22.80 6.09 -13.72
C ALA A 125 -21.33 6.13 -13.23
N TYR A 126 -20.81 5.01 -12.75
CA TYR A 126 -19.40 4.85 -12.38
C TYR A 126 -18.48 5.01 -13.58
N TYR A 127 -18.83 4.43 -14.72
CA TYR A 127 -18.00 4.47 -15.93
C TYR A 127 -17.94 5.86 -16.57
N SER A 128 -18.92 6.73 -16.30
CA SER A 128 -18.90 8.15 -16.68
C SER A 128 -17.97 9.04 -15.83
N LEU A 129 -17.43 8.51 -14.73
CA LEU A 129 -16.50 9.25 -13.86
C LEU A 129 -15.11 9.35 -14.49
N SER A 130 -14.44 10.48 -14.29
CA SER A 130 -13.06 10.68 -14.75
C SER A 130 -12.10 9.64 -14.14
N ALA A 131 -10.99 9.37 -14.83
CA ALA A 131 -9.97 8.44 -14.33
C ALA A 131 -9.43 8.89 -12.95
N ALA A 132 -9.16 10.18 -12.78
CA ALA A 132 -8.74 10.76 -11.49
C ALA A 132 -9.81 10.58 -10.39
N THR A 133 -11.09 10.83 -10.70
CA THR A 133 -12.19 10.58 -9.75
C THR A 133 -12.24 9.10 -9.35
N ARG A 134 -12.09 8.17 -10.30
CA ARG A 134 -12.09 6.72 -10.01
C ARG A 134 -10.86 6.28 -9.21
N THR A 135 -9.70 6.92 -9.38
CA THR A 135 -8.52 6.75 -8.52
C THR A 135 -8.86 7.14 -7.07
N LYS A 136 -9.41 8.35 -6.85
CA LYS A 136 -9.82 8.84 -5.53
C LYS A 136 -10.87 7.93 -4.87
N VAL A 137 -11.86 7.45 -5.63
CA VAL A 137 -12.90 6.52 -5.17
C VAL A 137 -12.30 5.19 -4.70
N LEU A 138 -11.38 4.59 -5.47
CA LEU A 138 -10.74 3.33 -5.07
C LEU A 138 -9.81 3.54 -3.87
N LEU A 139 -9.02 4.61 -3.85
CA LEU A 139 -8.15 4.95 -2.72
C LEU A 139 -8.97 5.06 -1.43
N SER A 140 -10.09 5.80 -1.45
CA SER A 140 -10.99 5.94 -0.29
C SER A 140 -11.56 4.60 0.20
N LEU A 141 -11.90 3.68 -0.73
CA LEU A 141 -12.36 2.31 -0.40
C LEU A 141 -11.26 1.46 0.26
N LEU A 142 -10.00 1.67 -0.11
CA LEU A 142 -8.83 0.94 0.40
C LEU A 142 -8.39 1.50 1.75
N GLU A 143 -8.29 2.82 1.90
CA GLU A 143 -7.98 3.49 3.17
C GLU A 143 -9.01 3.14 4.25
N SER A 144 -10.30 3.16 3.89
CA SER A 144 -11.39 2.77 4.81
C SER A 144 -11.29 1.33 5.34
N GLN A 145 -10.46 0.46 4.75
CA GLN A 145 -10.22 -0.89 5.28
C GLN A 145 -9.52 -0.83 6.64
N PHE A 146 -8.59 0.10 6.87
CA PHE A 146 -7.86 0.24 8.14
C PHE A 146 -8.80 0.49 9.34
N ASP A 147 -9.92 1.16 9.11
CA ASP A 147 -10.88 1.50 10.17
C ASP A 147 -12.01 0.49 10.32
N ARG A 148 -12.55 -0.03 9.21
CA ARG A 148 -13.87 -0.69 9.20
C ARG A 148 -13.82 -2.19 8.90
N ASN A 149 -12.73 -2.68 8.31
CA ASN A 149 -12.52 -4.10 8.03
C ASN A 149 -11.66 -4.71 9.15
N GLN A 150 -12.31 -5.16 10.23
CA GLN A 150 -11.64 -5.64 11.44
C GLN A 150 -10.58 -6.71 11.15
N GLY A 151 -10.89 -7.72 10.33
CA GLY A 151 -9.94 -8.80 10.01
C GLY A 151 -8.75 -8.38 9.13
N PHE A 152 -8.79 -7.19 8.53
CA PHE A 152 -7.61 -6.55 7.93
C PHE A 152 -6.86 -5.71 8.97
N LYS A 153 -7.57 -4.87 9.73
CA LYS A 153 -7.03 -4.06 10.83
C LYS A 153 -6.23 -4.91 11.83
N ASP A 154 -6.75 -6.06 12.24
CA ASP A 154 -6.09 -6.98 13.16
C ASP A 154 -4.77 -7.53 12.61
N LYS A 155 -4.70 -7.84 11.31
CA LYS A 155 -3.45 -8.26 10.64
C LYS A 155 -2.42 -7.15 10.57
N VAL A 156 -2.87 -5.93 10.23
CA VAL A 156 -2.00 -4.75 10.11
C VAL A 156 -1.41 -4.38 11.48
N ASN A 157 -2.23 -4.39 12.53
CA ASN A 157 -1.83 -4.02 13.90
C ASN A 157 -0.78 -4.97 14.53
N VAL A 158 -0.62 -6.18 14.01
CA VAL A 158 0.40 -7.14 14.48
C VAL A 158 1.77 -6.88 13.82
N ARG A 159 1.82 -6.12 12.72
CA ARG A 159 3.10 -5.76 12.07
C ARG A 159 3.87 -4.73 12.91
N PRO A 160 5.21 -4.81 12.97
CA PRO A 160 6.00 -3.79 13.65
C PRO A 160 5.90 -2.45 12.92
N SER A 161 6.00 -1.35 13.66
CA SER A 161 5.82 0.01 13.09
C SER A 161 6.85 0.38 12.01
N VAL A 162 7.95 -0.36 11.88
CA VAL A 162 8.93 -0.18 10.80
C VAL A 162 8.44 -0.73 9.46
N ASP A 163 7.66 -1.82 9.46
CA ASP A 163 7.11 -2.44 8.25
C ASP A 163 5.86 -1.72 7.72
N LEU A 164 5.24 -0.89 8.56
CA LEU A 164 4.10 -0.03 8.20
C LEU A 164 4.53 1.33 7.63
N ARG A 165 5.77 1.75 7.87
CA ARG A 165 6.30 3.02 7.34
C ARG A 165 6.92 2.78 5.97
N PHE A 166 6.25 3.26 4.92
CA PHE A 166 6.90 3.39 3.63
C PHE A 166 8.10 4.34 3.76
N ARG A 167 9.29 3.89 3.39
CA ARG A 167 10.52 4.68 3.50
C ARG A 167 10.93 5.22 2.13
N PRO A 168 11.44 6.46 2.05
CA PRO A 168 12.00 6.98 0.81
C PRO A 168 13.23 6.17 0.40
N LEU A 169 13.51 6.13 -0.90
CA LEU A 169 14.71 5.55 -1.48
C LEU A 169 15.97 6.32 -1.02
N GLY A 170 15.86 7.63 -0.88
CA GLY A 170 16.93 8.53 -0.45
C GLY A 170 16.57 9.99 -0.70
N ALA A 171 17.54 10.88 -0.54
CA ALA A 171 17.44 12.29 -0.90
C ALA A 171 18.69 12.75 -1.67
N ASP A 172 18.55 13.79 -2.50
CA ASP A 172 19.66 14.40 -3.22
C ASP A 172 20.38 15.51 -2.43
N VAL A 173 21.42 16.11 -3.02
CA VAL A 173 22.21 17.20 -2.39
C VAL A 173 21.42 18.51 -2.20
N TRP A 174 20.26 18.63 -2.83
CA TRP A 174 19.34 19.76 -2.67
C TRP A 174 18.21 19.45 -1.66
N GLY A 175 18.21 18.25 -1.07
CA GLY A 175 17.23 17.84 -0.06
C GLY A 175 15.95 17.23 -0.64
N ARG A 176 15.82 17.10 -1.98
CA ARG A 176 14.62 16.49 -2.58
C ARG A 176 14.56 15.01 -2.27
N ILE A 177 13.37 14.53 -1.92
CA ILE A 177 13.17 13.16 -1.43
C ILE A 177 12.66 12.28 -2.59
N TYR A 178 13.20 11.07 -2.71
CA TYR A 178 12.88 10.14 -3.80
C TYR A 178 12.11 8.94 -3.28
N TRP A 179 11.00 8.59 -3.94
CA TRP A 179 10.08 7.54 -3.52
C TRP A 179 9.94 6.50 -4.64
N LEU A 180 10.47 5.29 -4.42
CA LEU A 180 10.43 4.21 -5.40
C LEU A 180 9.28 3.25 -5.12
N LEU A 181 8.28 3.25 -5.99
CA LEU A 181 7.22 2.25 -6.02
C LEU A 181 7.62 1.13 -6.99
N LYS A 182 7.29 -0.12 -6.64
CA LYS A 182 7.53 -1.31 -7.44
C LYS A 182 6.37 -2.29 -7.26
N ASP A 183 5.89 -2.93 -8.32
CA ASP A 183 4.89 -4.01 -8.20
C ASP A 183 5.49 -5.42 -8.28
N SER A 184 4.61 -6.44 -8.29
CA SER A 184 4.99 -7.86 -8.37
C SER A 184 5.67 -8.25 -9.69
N GLU A 185 5.43 -7.53 -10.77
CA GLU A 185 6.01 -7.77 -12.10
C GLU A 185 7.25 -6.90 -12.37
N VAL A 186 7.73 -6.17 -11.36
CA VAL A 186 8.91 -5.28 -11.45
C VAL A 186 8.65 -4.06 -12.35
N ASN A 187 7.39 -3.67 -12.56
CA ASN A 187 7.09 -2.31 -13.02
C ASN A 187 7.47 -1.34 -11.89
N VAL A 188 8.12 -0.23 -12.24
CA VAL A 188 8.65 0.73 -11.28
C VAL A 188 8.13 2.13 -11.57
N LEU A 189 7.89 2.91 -10.52
CA LEU A 189 7.57 4.33 -10.62
C LEU A 189 8.43 5.07 -9.60
N LEU A 190 9.26 6.00 -10.06
CA LEU A 190 10.07 6.85 -9.19
C LEU A 190 9.44 8.23 -9.12
N TYR A 191 8.99 8.59 -7.93
CA TYR A 191 8.50 9.91 -7.62
C TYR A 191 9.58 10.73 -6.91
N ARG A 192 9.49 12.05 -7.05
CA ARG A 192 10.30 13.03 -6.34
C ARG A 192 9.38 13.99 -5.61
N GLU A 193 9.57 14.10 -4.31
CA GLU A 193 8.94 15.10 -3.45
C GLU A 193 9.85 16.33 -3.39
N ASP A 194 9.27 17.50 -3.65
CA ASP A 194 9.91 18.78 -3.41
C ASP A 194 9.34 19.40 -2.12
N THR A 195 10.19 19.53 -1.11
CA THR A 195 9.79 19.90 0.26
C THR A 195 9.43 21.38 0.41
N GLU A 196 9.78 22.23 -0.56
CA GLU A 196 9.42 23.65 -0.55
C GLU A 196 8.00 23.88 -1.11
N ASP A 197 7.64 23.15 -2.17
CA ASP A 197 6.34 23.26 -2.84
C ASP A 197 5.27 22.30 -2.27
N GLU A 198 5.64 21.40 -1.36
CA GLU A 198 4.82 20.26 -0.87
C GLU A 198 4.25 19.37 -2.00
N THR A 199 4.95 19.31 -3.14
CA THR A 199 4.52 18.54 -4.33
C THR A 199 5.28 17.23 -4.47
N ILE A 200 4.59 16.20 -4.98
CA ILE A 200 5.20 14.93 -5.40
C ILE A 200 4.94 14.73 -6.90
N LEU A 201 6.01 14.48 -7.66
CA LEU A 201 5.99 14.40 -9.13
C LEU A 201 6.62 13.10 -9.60
N LEU A 202 6.03 12.45 -10.61
CA LEU A 202 6.62 11.28 -11.24
C LEU A 202 7.75 11.72 -12.18
N ILE A 203 8.94 11.13 -12.01
CA ILE A 203 10.14 11.49 -12.77
C ILE A 203 10.76 10.34 -13.57
N CYS A 204 10.45 9.09 -13.23
CA CYS A 204 10.86 7.91 -14.02
C CYS A 204 9.80 6.81 -13.95
N GLU A 205 9.59 6.11 -15.07
CA GLU A 205 8.66 4.98 -15.23
C GLU A 205 9.35 3.65 -15.50
N ASN A 206 10.68 3.64 -15.71
CA ASN A 206 11.43 2.42 -15.95
C ASN A 206 12.84 2.46 -15.35
N THR A 207 13.45 1.27 -15.27
CA THR A 207 14.78 1.09 -14.65
C THR A 207 15.92 1.76 -15.43
N ASN A 208 15.72 2.13 -16.69
CA ASN A 208 16.74 2.83 -17.48
C ASN A 208 16.76 4.32 -17.16
N GLU A 209 15.60 4.98 -17.14
CA GLU A 209 15.45 6.37 -16.69
C GLU A 209 15.96 6.57 -15.25
N ILE A 210 15.68 5.61 -14.35
CA ILE A 210 16.21 5.63 -12.98
C ILE A 210 17.75 5.58 -12.96
N ARG A 211 18.36 4.77 -13.84
CA ARG A 211 19.83 4.67 -13.96
C ARG A 211 20.43 5.98 -14.47
N GLU A 212 19.85 6.54 -15.54
CA GLU A 212 20.29 7.82 -16.08
C GLU A 212 20.14 8.96 -15.07
N LEU A 213 19.02 9.00 -14.32
CA LEU A 213 18.82 9.95 -13.24
C LEU A 213 19.90 9.80 -12.16
N HIS A 214 20.15 8.58 -11.72
CA HIS A 214 21.15 8.28 -10.69
C HIS A 214 22.57 8.68 -11.12
N ASP A 215 22.92 8.45 -12.39
CA ASP A 215 24.21 8.87 -12.92
C ASP A 215 24.28 10.40 -13.08
N ARG A 216 23.21 11.07 -13.53
CA ARG A 216 23.10 12.54 -13.45
C ARG A 216 23.25 13.08 -12.03
N LEU A 217 22.68 12.42 -11.01
CA LEU A 217 22.76 12.85 -9.61
C LEU A 217 24.14 12.60 -8.98
N LYS A 218 24.90 11.60 -9.42
CA LYS A 218 26.27 11.35 -8.97
C LYS A 218 27.25 12.43 -9.42
N ASP A 219 27.10 12.90 -10.65
CA ASP A 219 27.99 13.91 -11.24
C ASP A 219 27.76 15.31 -10.61
N VAL A 220 26.67 15.49 -9.86
CA VAL A 220 26.41 16.68 -9.05
C VAL A 220 27.31 16.66 -7.81
N CYS A 221 28.51 17.20 -7.97
CA CYS A 221 29.28 17.67 -6.82
C CYS A 221 28.64 18.97 -6.28
N PRO A 222 28.41 19.12 -4.97
CA PRO A 222 27.87 20.36 -4.41
C PRO A 222 28.88 21.50 -4.59
N SER A 223 28.53 22.45 -5.46
CA SER A 223 29.33 23.65 -5.78
C SER A 223 29.35 24.69 -4.65
N GLU A 224 29.47 24.27 -3.39
CA GLU A 224 29.59 25.15 -2.23
C GLU A 224 30.41 24.43 -1.11
N PRO A 225 31.48 25.06 -0.57
CA PRO A 225 32.27 24.48 0.53
C PRO A 225 31.49 24.35 1.85
N ASN A 226 30.25 24.83 1.89
CA ASN A 226 29.40 24.80 3.08
C ASN A 226 28.97 23.39 3.51
N LEU A 227 28.69 22.44 2.60
CA LEU A 227 28.29 21.08 3.02
C LEU A 227 29.42 20.34 3.74
N ALA A 228 30.65 20.41 3.23
CA ALA A 228 31.83 19.88 3.92
C ALA A 228 32.06 20.57 5.28
N THR A 229 31.81 21.88 5.36
CA THR A 229 31.96 22.66 6.60
C THR A 229 30.88 22.33 7.65
N ILE A 230 29.64 22.08 7.23
CA ILE A 230 28.50 21.68 8.08
C ILE A 230 28.69 20.25 8.60
N LEU A 231 29.16 19.32 7.76
CA LEU A 231 29.49 17.96 8.20
C LEU A 231 30.72 17.96 9.14
N ALA A 232 31.71 18.82 8.91
CA ALA A 232 32.87 18.99 9.79
C ALA A 232 32.56 19.71 11.10
N SER A 233 31.59 20.64 11.14
CA SER A 233 31.12 21.24 12.41
C SER A 233 30.31 20.23 13.23
N ARG A 234 29.43 19.45 12.59
CA ARG A 234 28.71 18.34 13.26
C ARG A 234 29.65 17.28 13.82
N LYS A 235 30.74 16.94 13.12
CA LYS A 235 31.77 16.00 13.62
C LYS A 235 32.65 16.56 14.75
N ARG A 236 32.70 17.90 14.92
CA ARG A 236 33.37 18.56 16.06
C ARG A 236 32.47 18.77 17.27
N ALA A 237 31.15 18.61 17.12
CA ALA A 237 30.16 18.76 18.19
C ALA A 237 29.88 17.41 18.89
N SER A 238 30.89 16.86 19.57
CA SER A 238 30.76 15.77 20.55
C SER A 238 31.91 15.89 21.58
N PRO A 239 31.68 15.52 22.85
CA PRO A 239 32.05 16.43 23.94
C PRO A 239 33.47 16.26 24.48
N SER A 240 34.13 17.40 24.72
CA SER A 240 35.16 17.55 25.75
C SER A 240 34.78 18.70 26.68
N ASP A 241 34.50 18.36 27.94
CA ASP A 241 34.43 19.18 29.16
C ASP A 241 34.17 20.71 29.11
N GLY A 242 33.18 21.14 29.91
CA GLY A 242 33.29 22.40 30.65
C GLY A 242 32.18 23.44 30.47
N ARG A 243 31.15 23.39 31.35
CA ARG A 243 30.30 24.51 31.82
C ARG A 243 29.77 25.55 30.80
N SER A 244 28.50 25.38 30.43
CA SER A 244 27.34 26.31 30.58
C SER A 244 27.51 27.85 30.51
N PRO A 245 26.51 28.64 30.05
CA PRO A 245 25.06 28.32 30.11
C PRO A 245 24.15 28.79 28.93
N LEU A 246 22.84 28.50 29.08
CA LEU A 246 21.66 29.10 28.41
C LEU A 246 21.22 28.60 27.02
N SER A 247 20.52 27.46 27.02
CA SER A 247 19.30 27.26 26.20
C SER A 247 18.34 26.27 26.90
N THR A 248 17.89 26.65 28.10
CA THR A 248 17.11 25.78 29.01
C THR A 248 15.61 25.79 28.67
N GLY A 249 15.27 25.58 27.40
CA GLY A 249 13.88 25.62 26.90
C GLY A 249 13.25 24.23 26.67
N LEU A 250 13.93 23.38 25.88
CA LEU A 250 13.31 22.16 25.34
C LEU A 250 13.61 20.89 26.17
N THR A 251 14.78 20.81 26.81
CA THR A 251 15.18 19.61 27.59
C THR A 251 14.26 19.38 28.79
N SER A 252 13.79 20.46 29.44
CA SER A 252 12.84 20.38 30.56
C SER A 252 11.50 19.76 30.15
N VAL A 253 11.00 20.14 28.97
CA VAL A 253 9.74 19.62 28.41
C VAL A 253 9.88 18.13 28.09
N VAL A 254 10.98 17.72 27.48
CA VAL A 254 11.26 16.30 27.18
C VAL A 254 11.36 15.46 28.47
N THR A 255 12.09 15.92 29.48
CA THR A 255 12.19 15.21 30.77
C THR A 255 10.84 15.12 31.49
N GLY A 256 10.01 16.17 31.40
CA GLY A 256 8.65 16.16 31.92
C GLY A 256 7.74 15.14 31.22
N LEU A 257 7.81 15.04 29.90
CA LEU A 257 7.01 14.10 29.10
C LEU A 257 7.43 12.64 29.29
N ILE A 258 8.73 12.38 29.48
CA ILE A 258 9.25 11.05 29.83
C ILE A 258 8.77 10.65 31.24
N THR A 259 8.83 11.56 32.22
CA THR A 259 8.36 11.30 33.59
C THR A 259 6.84 11.10 33.65
N ALA A 260 6.08 11.71 32.73
CA ALA A 260 4.63 11.51 32.58
C ALA A 260 4.26 10.20 31.85
N GLN A 261 5.24 9.44 31.36
CA GLN A 261 5.05 8.16 30.67
C GLN A 261 4.19 8.26 29.39
N ILE A 262 4.26 9.41 28.70
CA ILE A 262 3.52 9.71 27.46
C ILE A 262 4.33 9.31 26.20
N ALA A 263 5.65 9.14 26.32
CA ALA A 263 6.51 8.71 25.23
C ALA A 263 7.56 7.68 25.70
N SER A 264 7.71 6.60 24.94
CA SER A 264 8.76 5.58 25.13
C SER A 264 9.82 5.70 24.05
N THR A 265 11.09 5.76 24.44
CA THR A 265 12.24 5.79 23.52
C THR A 265 12.89 4.40 23.43
N GLU A 266 12.44 3.58 22.48
CA GLU A 266 13.16 2.36 22.08
C GLU A 266 13.89 2.59 20.76
N SER A 267 15.15 3.05 20.85
CA SER A 267 16.21 2.76 19.89
C SER A 267 17.58 3.08 20.52
N ASP A 268 18.58 2.33 20.06
CA ASP A 268 20.03 2.48 20.27
C ASP A 268 20.69 1.59 21.34
N GLN A 269 20.62 0.27 21.11
CA GLN A 269 21.74 -0.64 21.40
C GLN A 269 21.98 -1.61 20.23
N ILE A 270 22.69 -1.13 19.20
CA ILE A 270 23.47 -1.98 18.31
C ILE A 270 24.85 -1.33 18.18
N ASP A 271 25.85 -1.84 18.91
CA ASP A 271 27.21 -1.78 18.39
C ASP A 271 28.17 -2.84 18.93
N GLN A 272 28.95 -3.41 18.00
CA GLN A 272 30.33 -3.90 18.13
C GLN A 272 30.71 -4.82 19.32
N LYS A 273 30.25 -6.07 19.22
CA LYS A 273 31.09 -7.28 19.08
C LYS A 273 32.59 -7.18 19.49
N CYS A 274 32.90 -7.85 20.60
CA CYS A 274 34.12 -8.66 20.81
C CYS A 274 35.50 -8.07 20.47
N LEU A 275 36.10 -7.32 21.41
CA LEU A 275 37.54 -7.42 21.68
C LEU A 275 37.81 -7.32 23.19
N LEU A 276 38.11 -8.47 23.82
CA LEU A 276 39.02 -8.72 24.95
C LEU A 276 38.56 -9.97 25.72
N ASN A 277 39.04 -11.13 25.30
CA ASN A 277 39.05 -12.34 26.12
C ASN A 277 40.28 -12.32 27.03
N GLY A 278 40.13 -12.81 28.27
CA GLY A 278 41.25 -13.26 29.08
C GLY A 278 41.23 -12.81 30.53
N LEU A 279 40.63 -13.61 31.42
CA LEU A 279 41.29 -14.31 32.53
C LEU A 279 40.24 -14.96 33.45
N ASP A 280 40.31 -16.29 33.58
CA ASP A 280 39.54 -17.14 34.52
C ASP A 280 40.15 -17.09 35.95
N PRO A 281 39.70 -17.91 36.92
CA PRO A 281 38.35 -18.03 37.51
C PRO A 281 38.40 -17.99 39.07
N GLU A 282 37.27 -18.06 39.79
CA GLU A 282 37.23 -18.65 41.15
C GLU A 282 35.80 -19.00 41.64
N VAL A 283 35.75 -20.05 42.44
CA VAL A 283 34.64 -20.93 42.83
C VAL A 283 33.73 -20.38 43.96
N SER A 284 32.40 -20.62 43.91
CA SER A 284 31.65 -21.24 45.06
C SER A 284 30.13 -21.50 44.90
N ARG A 285 29.76 -22.79 45.04
CA ARG A 285 28.67 -23.39 45.86
C ARG A 285 27.18 -23.04 45.63
N SER A 286 26.54 -23.90 44.83
CA SER A 286 25.37 -24.79 45.06
C SER A 286 24.24 -24.47 46.10
N PRO A 287 22.93 -24.78 45.79
CA PRO A 287 21.72 -24.54 46.63
C PRO A 287 21.29 -25.81 47.44
N PRO A 288 20.02 -26.08 47.94
CA PRO A 288 18.79 -26.32 47.12
C PRO A 288 17.33 -26.22 47.74
N LEU A 289 16.29 -25.99 46.89
CA LEU A 289 14.91 -26.59 46.93
C LEU A 289 13.91 -26.28 48.11
N PRO A 290 12.65 -26.81 48.16
CA PRO A 290 11.53 -26.67 47.19
C PRO A 290 10.10 -26.48 47.84
N SER A 291 9.04 -26.20 47.04
CA SER A 291 7.73 -26.92 47.14
C SER A 291 6.64 -26.42 46.15
N SER A 292 6.13 -27.32 45.30
CA SER A 292 4.73 -27.37 44.78
C SER A 292 3.96 -28.45 45.61
N PRO A 293 2.70 -28.91 45.35
CA PRO A 293 1.69 -28.63 44.29
C PRO A 293 0.29 -28.23 44.90
N SER A 294 -0.85 -28.06 44.20
CA SER A 294 -1.69 -29.09 43.53
C SER A 294 -3.00 -28.51 42.92
N THR A 295 -3.57 -29.20 41.94
CA THR A 295 -4.89 -29.00 41.24
C THR A 295 -5.85 -30.18 41.57
N PRO A 296 -7.01 -30.47 40.90
CA PRO A 296 -8.10 -29.65 40.29
C PRO A 296 -9.55 -29.96 40.85
N PRO A 297 -10.57 -30.52 40.13
CA PRO A 297 -11.85 -29.85 39.79
C PRO A 297 -13.16 -30.56 40.28
N PRO A 298 -14.38 -30.18 39.79
CA PRO A 298 -15.03 -31.04 38.77
C PRO A 298 -15.91 -30.36 37.68
N THR A 299 -16.15 -31.11 36.60
CA THR A 299 -17.07 -30.92 35.42
C THR A 299 -18.48 -31.53 35.71
N PRO A 300 -19.41 -31.86 34.76
CA PRO A 300 -19.53 -31.62 33.29
C PRO A 300 -20.93 -31.12 32.79
N ILE A 301 -21.05 -30.74 31.50
CA ILE A 301 -22.07 -31.29 30.55
C ILE A 301 -21.42 -31.41 29.16
N SER A 302 -21.71 -32.49 28.43
CA SER A 302 -21.12 -32.82 27.12
C SER A 302 -21.97 -32.36 25.94
N CYS A 303 -21.35 -32.12 24.77
CA CYS A 303 -21.92 -32.63 23.53
C CYS A 303 -20.84 -32.94 22.47
N THR A 304 -20.85 -34.18 22.03
CA THR A 304 -19.95 -34.87 21.08
C THR A 304 -19.85 -34.25 19.68
N ARG A 305 -18.65 -34.29 19.07
CA ARG A 305 -18.38 -35.10 17.85
C ARG A 305 -16.88 -35.23 17.51
N VAL A 306 -16.59 -36.26 16.73
CA VAL A 306 -15.26 -36.84 16.42
C VAL A 306 -14.49 -36.02 15.35
N PRO A 307 -13.15 -35.91 15.45
CA PRO A 307 -12.27 -35.59 14.32
C PRO A 307 -11.54 -36.84 13.78
N THR A 308 -11.82 -37.23 12.53
CA THR A 308 -11.01 -38.22 11.80
C THR A 308 -10.02 -37.53 10.86
N SER A 309 -8.74 -37.59 11.23
CA SER A 309 -7.57 -37.89 10.38
C SER A 309 -7.65 -37.70 8.85
N PHE A 310 -6.74 -36.86 8.31
CA PHE A 310 -6.22 -36.85 6.91
C PHE A 310 -7.24 -36.57 5.78
N SER A 311 -6.90 -35.93 4.66
CA SER A 311 -5.60 -35.44 4.14
C SER A 311 -5.79 -34.18 3.28
N ASP A 312 -4.74 -33.35 3.19
CA ASP A 312 -4.58 -32.41 2.08
C ASP A 312 -4.46 -33.14 0.71
N ILE A 313 -4.42 -32.37 -0.38
CA ILE A 313 -4.29 -32.81 -1.79
C ILE A 313 -5.58 -33.39 -2.40
N LYS A 314 -6.58 -32.52 -2.67
CA LYS A 314 -7.51 -32.75 -3.81
C LYS A 314 -8.13 -31.53 -4.49
N THR A 315 -7.77 -30.30 -4.11
CA THR A 315 -8.39 -29.09 -4.67
C THR A 315 -7.78 -28.60 -5.99
N GLN A 316 -6.58 -29.08 -6.36
CA GLN A 316 -5.92 -28.70 -7.62
C GLN A 316 -6.34 -29.58 -8.82
N GLU A 317 -6.77 -30.83 -8.60
CA GLU A 317 -7.20 -31.73 -9.67
C GLU A 317 -8.58 -31.39 -10.26
N LEU A 318 -9.39 -30.59 -9.55
CA LEU A 318 -10.72 -30.18 -10.01
C LEU A 318 -10.69 -28.97 -10.95
N PHE A 319 -9.65 -28.15 -10.92
CA PHE A 319 -9.52 -27.01 -11.84
C PHE A 319 -9.07 -27.46 -13.24
N LEU A 320 -8.11 -28.39 -13.32
CA LEU A 320 -7.60 -28.94 -14.60
C LEU A 320 -8.58 -29.88 -15.33
N LYS A 321 -9.71 -30.27 -14.69
CA LYS A 321 -10.76 -31.10 -15.31
C LYS A 321 -11.95 -30.29 -15.86
N LEU A 322 -12.02 -28.99 -15.59
CA LEU A 322 -13.01 -28.10 -16.21
C LEU A 322 -12.51 -27.53 -17.53
N GLU A 323 -11.21 -27.21 -17.64
CA GLU A 323 -10.59 -26.63 -18.83
C GLU A 323 -10.57 -27.59 -20.03
N ASN A 324 -10.51 -28.91 -19.80
CA ASN A 324 -10.59 -29.92 -20.86
C ASN A 324 -12.02 -30.27 -21.30
N ALA A 325 -13.07 -29.77 -20.61
CA ALA A 325 -14.47 -30.05 -20.99
C ALA A 325 -15.00 -29.06 -22.05
N GLU A 326 -14.52 -27.81 -22.06
CA GLU A 326 -14.92 -26.79 -23.04
C GLU A 326 -14.17 -26.94 -24.39
N ALA A 327 -13.16 -27.81 -24.46
CA ALA A 327 -12.35 -28.03 -25.66
C ALA A 327 -12.97 -29.03 -26.67
N GLU A 328 -13.80 -29.99 -26.23
CA GLU A 328 -14.37 -31.01 -27.13
C GLU A 328 -15.69 -30.59 -27.79
N GLU A 329 -16.49 -29.71 -27.17
CA GLU A 329 -17.80 -29.32 -27.72
C GLU A 329 -17.69 -28.48 -29.01
N ASN A 330 -16.58 -27.76 -29.21
CA ASN A 330 -16.33 -26.93 -30.40
C ASN A 330 -15.87 -27.71 -31.66
N THR A 331 -15.73 -29.04 -31.62
CA THR A 331 -15.31 -29.84 -32.81
C THR A 331 -16.43 -30.61 -33.50
N VAL A 332 -17.68 -30.55 -33.00
CA VAL A 332 -18.82 -31.27 -33.60
C VAL A 332 -19.69 -30.38 -34.51
N SER A 333 -19.64 -29.04 -34.36
CA SER A 333 -20.46 -28.10 -35.13
C SER A 333 -19.80 -27.64 -36.46
N SER A 334 -19.12 -28.57 -37.16
CA SER A 334 -18.54 -28.33 -38.49
C SER A 334 -18.41 -29.63 -39.29
N LYS A 335 -19.56 -30.20 -39.66
CA LYS A 335 -19.73 -31.18 -40.74
C LYS A 335 -21.14 -31.10 -41.32
#